data_AF-A0A2S4LJG8-F1
#
_entry.id   AF-A0A2S4LJG8-F1
#
_cell.length_a   1.000
_cell.length_b   1.000
_cell.length_c   1.000
_cell.angle_alpha   90.00
_cell.angle_beta   90.00
_cell.angle_gamma   90.00
#
_symmetry.space_group_name_H-M   'P 1'
#
loop_
_entity.id
_entity.type
_entity.pdbx_description
1 polymer ?
#
loop_
_entity_poly.entity_id
_entity_poly.type
_entity_poly.pdbx_seq_one_letter_code
_entity_poly.pdbx_strand_id
1 'polypeptide(L)'
;MKAVYTARGDGLGTRMLSALYARILAEHLGLPLKVIWAPLGGASIYADYGLMHPDFLLDIFADRTLFRDANPGLCGVILRSDAIADVRLRSLYHSIDQLAGLSADELRDALGESEDLLYDFPGPLITFMSSEINLGSALTAAWSKVNWSAAVLEAVGCIGRRIDLPTCTAVHVRRGDILDVVNRADLEHLVNDGMVQVLQRYTPLAAFFQQIDASRQLGDILVCTEDADVVRRFADRYGRARVASSIGLDLTENQRAATDLLLLSKARQIFAPAVSFFSHCAAAVSGARLVNTAWELEASVAEILAFVDRSDAKRVRQISAIAYAAASRLASGQDPDLALRFRAQGFDFDEGLSRRVLVEPQPAD
;
A
#
# COMPACT_ATOMS: atom_id res chain seq x y z
N MET A 1 20.33 -13.88 21.93
CA MET A 1 19.63 -14.78 20.99
C MET A 1 19.30 -13.94 19.76
N LYS A 2 19.72 -14.38 18.57
CA LYS A 2 19.45 -13.66 17.33
C LYS A 2 17.97 -13.66 17.00
N ALA A 3 17.50 -12.64 16.31
CA ALA A 3 16.13 -12.60 15.78
C ALA A 3 16.09 -11.99 14.37
N VAL A 4 14.99 -12.29 13.67
CA VAL A 4 14.59 -11.55 12.47
C VAL A 4 13.61 -10.46 12.92
N TYR A 5 13.92 -9.22 12.58
CA TYR A 5 13.08 -8.06 12.78
C TYR A 5 12.42 -7.68 11.46
N THR A 6 11.25 -7.07 11.53
CA THR A 6 10.68 -6.34 10.41
C THR A 6 10.28 -4.95 10.87
N ALA A 7 10.55 -3.95 10.04
CA ALA A 7 10.22 -2.56 10.34
C ALA A 7 9.90 -1.84 9.04
N ARG A 8 8.73 -1.20 8.98
CA ARG A 8 8.37 -0.30 7.89
C ARG A 8 7.48 0.84 8.38
N GLY A 9 7.74 2.04 7.89
CA GLY A 9 7.03 3.28 8.22
C GLY A 9 5.98 3.69 7.19
N ASP A 10 5.44 2.77 6.39
CA ASP A 10 4.53 3.09 5.29
C ASP A 10 3.18 2.35 5.41
N GLY A 11 2.38 2.25 4.33
CA GLY A 11 1.02 1.73 4.41
C GLY A 11 0.89 0.27 4.89
N LEU A 12 -0.32 -0.13 5.29
CA LEU A 12 -0.59 -1.48 5.83
C LEU A 12 -0.12 -2.61 4.90
N GLY A 13 -0.33 -2.51 3.58
CA GLY A 13 0.00 -3.58 2.63
C GLY A 13 1.49 -3.92 2.58
N THR A 14 2.35 -2.91 2.54
CA THR A 14 3.80 -3.10 2.56
C THR A 14 4.29 -3.62 3.91
N ARG A 15 3.77 -3.10 5.03
CA ARG A 15 4.07 -3.63 6.38
C ARG A 15 3.74 -5.11 6.48
N MET A 16 2.54 -5.50 6.02
CA MET A 16 2.10 -6.89 6.05
C MET A 16 2.97 -7.77 5.16
N LEU A 17 3.30 -7.36 3.93
CA LEU A 17 4.21 -8.11 3.06
C LEU A 17 5.58 -8.32 3.70
N SER A 18 6.21 -7.25 4.22
CA SER A 18 7.49 -7.36 4.91
C SER A 18 7.41 -8.30 6.11
N ALA A 19 6.35 -8.21 6.92
CA ALA A 19 6.17 -9.08 8.08
C ALA A 19 5.93 -10.55 7.70
N LEU A 20 5.20 -10.82 6.62
CA LEU A 20 4.98 -12.17 6.12
C LEU A 20 6.29 -12.79 5.61
N TYR A 21 7.07 -12.06 4.81
CA TYR A 21 8.36 -12.55 4.34
C TYR A 21 9.38 -12.70 5.49
N ALA A 22 9.39 -11.78 6.44
CA ALA A 22 10.20 -11.89 7.65
C ALA A 22 9.83 -13.13 8.47
N ARG A 23 8.54 -13.44 8.61
CA ARG A 23 8.07 -14.66 9.28
C ARG A 23 8.55 -15.91 8.56
N ILE A 24 8.43 -15.96 7.23
CA ILE A 24 8.90 -17.09 6.41
C ILE A 24 10.42 -17.28 6.60
N LEU A 25 11.18 -16.19 6.56
CA LEU A 25 12.62 -16.22 6.80
C LEU A 25 12.96 -16.70 8.22
N ALA A 26 12.29 -16.18 9.24
CA ALA A 26 12.47 -16.56 10.63
C ALA A 26 12.20 -18.06 10.86
N GLU A 27 11.09 -18.56 10.29
CA GLU A 27 10.70 -19.96 10.32
C GLU A 27 11.77 -20.85 9.64
N HIS A 28 12.28 -20.43 8.48
CA HIS A 28 13.29 -21.17 7.74
C HIS A 28 14.66 -21.19 8.43
N LEU A 29 15.06 -20.08 9.06
CA LEU A 29 16.33 -19.98 9.79
C LEU A 29 16.27 -20.59 11.21
N GLY A 30 15.08 -20.88 11.73
CA GLY A 30 14.87 -21.30 13.12
C GLY A 30 15.08 -20.18 14.12
N LEU A 31 14.84 -18.92 13.71
CA LEU A 31 15.02 -17.73 14.53
C LEU A 31 13.67 -17.16 15.00
N PRO A 32 13.61 -16.48 16.15
CA PRO A 32 12.43 -15.74 16.56
C PRO A 32 12.18 -14.53 15.63
N LEU A 33 10.91 -14.14 15.51
CA LEU A 33 10.43 -12.96 14.80
C LEU A 33 10.06 -11.85 15.79
N LYS A 34 10.49 -10.63 15.49
CA LYS A 34 10.10 -9.39 16.17
C LYS A 34 9.58 -8.36 15.17
N VAL A 35 8.63 -7.54 15.60
CA VAL A 35 8.02 -6.52 14.73
C VAL A 35 8.24 -5.15 15.33
N ILE A 36 8.81 -4.24 14.56
CA ILE A 36 8.88 -2.82 14.89
C ILE A 36 7.77 -2.12 14.10
N TRP A 37 6.73 -1.71 14.81
CA TRP A 37 5.62 -0.98 14.22
C TRP A 37 5.85 0.51 14.44
N ALA A 38 6.44 1.21 13.47
CA ALA A 38 6.66 2.65 13.55
C ALA A 38 5.40 3.42 13.13
N PRO A 39 5.19 4.68 13.52
CA PRO A 39 4.21 5.55 12.87
C PRO A 39 4.44 5.65 11.35
N LEU A 40 3.46 6.17 10.60
CA LEU A 40 3.68 6.50 9.18
C LEU A 40 4.72 7.61 9.08
N GLY A 41 5.77 7.39 8.28
CA GLY A 41 6.92 8.28 8.15
C GLY A 41 6.90 9.13 6.88
N GLY A 42 7.64 10.26 6.93
CA GLY A 42 8.18 10.93 5.74
C GLY A 42 7.59 12.28 5.36
N ALA A 43 6.41 12.66 5.84
CA ALA A 43 5.84 13.99 5.58
C ALA A 43 5.07 14.49 6.82
N SER A 44 5.21 15.79 7.14
CA SER A 44 4.53 16.45 8.26
C SER A 44 3.02 16.24 8.25
N ILE A 45 2.44 16.07 7.07
CA ILE A 45 1.01 15.81 6.86
C ILE A 45 0.51 14.53 7.54
N TYR A 46 1.39 13.56 7.82
CA TYR A 46 1.03 12.31 8.48
C TYR A 46 1.32 12.31 9.99
N ALA A 47 1.88 13.40 10.54
CA ALA A 47 2.27 13.47 11.95
C ALA A 47 1.07 13.32 12.90
N ASP A 48 -0.11 13.79 12.48
CA ASP A 48 -1.36 13.72 13.24
C ASP A 48 -2.28 12.56 12.77
N TYR A 49 -1.86 11.75 11.79
CA TYR A 49 -2.66 10.60 11.34
C TYR A 49 -2.56 9.46 12.36
N GLY A 50 -3.70 9.12 12.97
CA GLY A 50 -3.85 7.90 13.78
C GLY A 50 -3.77 6.60 12.96
N LEU A 51 -3.75 6.70 11.62
CA LEU A 51 -3.64 5.57 10.72
C LEU A 51 -2.30 4.84 10.92
N MET A 52 -2.38 3.55 11.26
CA MET A 52 -1.26 2.66 11.57
C MET A 52 -0.39 3.15 12.75
N HIS A 53 -0.88 4.06 13.60
CA HIS A 53 -0.11 4.48 14.79
C HIS A 53 0.00 3.31 15.79
N PRO A 54 1.15 3.15 16.48
CA PRO A 54 1.36 2.03 17.42
C PRO A 54 0.33 1.97 18.55
N ASP A 55 -0.25 3.11 18.94
CA ASP A 55 -1.27 3.17 20.00
C ASP A 55 -2.61 2.54 19.58
N PHE A 56 -2.88 2.45 18.28
CA PHE A 56 -4.12 1.86 17.74
C PHE A 56 -3.91 0.44 17.18
N LEU A 57 -2.83 -0.25 17.56
CA LEU A 57 -2.56 -1.62 17.07
C LEU A 57 -3.70 -2.61 17.33
N LEU A 58 -4.42 -2.44 18.44
CA LEU A 58 -5.53 -3.31 18.82
C LEU A 58 -6.78 -3.14 17.95
N ASP A 59 -6.83 -2.09 17.13
CA ASP A 59 -7.83 -1.95 16.08
C ASP A 59 -7.62 -3.02 14.99
N ILE A 60 -6.37 -3.36 14.72
CA ILE A 60 -5.95 -4.25 13.62
C ILE A 60 -5.78 -5.68 14.12
N PHE A 61 -5.09 -5.86 15.24
CA PHE A 61 -4.71 -7.16 15.80
C PHE A 61 -5.42 -7.43 17.13
N ALA A 62 -5.63 -8.70 17.47
CA ALA A 62 -6.30 -9.07 18.71
C ALA A 62 -5.49 -8.75 19.97
N ASP A 63 -4.16 -8.72 19.84
CA ASP A 63 -3.21 -8.36 20.90
C ASP A 63 -1.91 -7.79 20.28
N ARG A 64 -0.82 -7.72 21.05
CA ARG A 64 0.49 -7.21 20.60
C ARG A 64 1.36 -8.25 19.88
N THR A 65 0.76 -9.24 19.27
CA THR A 65 1.40 -10.20 18.38
C THR A 65 0.77 -10.11 17.00
N LEU A 66 1.61 -10.16 15.97
CA LEU A 66 1.13 -10.08 14.58
C LEU A 66 0.58 -11.44 14.09
N PHE A 67 1.03 -12.55 14.67
CA PHE A 67 0.63 -13.90 14.29
C PHE A 67 0.21 -14.76 15.48
N ARG A 68 -0.78 -15.63 15.26
CA ARG A 68 -1.15 -16.77 16.10
C ARG A 68 -0.33 -17.99 15.65
N ASP A 69 0.66 -18.38 16.45
CA ASP A 69 1.49 -19.55 16.16
C ASP A 69 1.66 -20.42 17.42
N ALA A 70 1.82 -21.73 17.21
CA ALA A 70 2.13 -22.67 18.28
C ALA A 70 3.58 -22.51 18.75
N ASN A 71 4.49 -22.06 17.87
CA ASN A 71 5.83 -21.66 18.23
C ASN A 71 5.85 -20.19 18.70
N PRO A 72 6.06 -19.91 20.01
CA PRO A 72 6.05 -18.54 20.53
C PRO A 72 7.09 -17.63 19.89
N GLY A 73 8.18 -18.20 19.36
CA GLY A 73 9.22 -17.46 18.64
C GLY A 73 8.70 -16.82 17.35
N LEU A 74 7.66 -17.37 16.72
CA LEU A 74 7.15 -16.91 15.42
C LEU A 74 5.90 -16.04 15.52
N CYS A 75 5.41 -15.75 16.72
CA CYS A 75 4.22 -14.90 16.91
C CYS A 75 4.44 -13.43 16.50
N GLY A 76 5.69 -12.98 16.35
CA GLY A 76 6.00 -11.61 15.94
C GLY A 76 5.55 -10.59 16.98
N VAL A 77 6.17 -10.61 18.16
CA VAL A 77 5.89 -9.63 19.23
C VAL A 77 6.18 -8.22 18.72
N ILE A 78 5.18 -7.34 18.83
CA ILE A 78 5.31 -5.95 18.41
C ILE A 78 6.00 -5.15 19.52
N LEU A 79 7.17 -4.61 19.19
CA LEU A 79 8.04 -3.91 20.12
C LEU A 79 7.61 -2.45 20.30
N ARG A 80 7.82 -1.95 21.52
CA ARG A 80 7.73 -0.53 21.88
C ARG A 80 9.10 0.14 21.71
N SER A 81 9.12 1.47 21.68
CA SER A 81 10.31 2.28 21.43
C SER A 81 11.45 2.02 22.43
N ASP A 82 11.13 1.77 23.70
CA ASP A 82 12.08 1.42 24.77
C ASP A 82 12.79 0.09 24.51
N ALA A 83 12.11 -0.89 23.90
CA ALA A 83 12.67 -2.20 23.59
C ALA A 83 13.60 -2.21 22.36
N ILE A 84 13.73 -1.09 21.64
CA ILE A 84 14.49 -0.99 20.38
C ILE A 84 15.83 -0.24 20.58
N ALA A 85 15.97 0.53 21.67
CA ALA A 85 17.09 1.46 21.87
C ALA A 85 18.49 0.83 21.74
N ASP A 86 18.64 -0.42 22.18
CA ASP A 86 19.92 -1.14 22.18
C ASP A 86 20.04 -2.19 21.05
N VAL A 87 19.06 -2.28 20.16
CA VAL A 87 19.04 -3.29 19.10
C VAL A 87 19.87 -2.83 17.91
N ARG A 88 20.91 -3.61 17.56
CA ARG A 88 21.69 -3.40 16.34
C ARG A 88 21.14 -4.24 15.20
N LEU A 89 20.62 -3.57 14.19
CA LEU A 89 19.94 -4.18 13.06
C LEU A 89 20.77 -4.06 11.79
N ARG A 90 21.01 -5.19 11.12
CA ARG A 90 21.54 -5.22 9.76
C ARG A 90 20.39 -5.31 8.76
N SER A 91 20.20 -4.26 7.96
CA SER A 91 19.22 -4.25 6.86
C SER A 91 19.58 -5.30 5.82
N LEU A 92 18.63 -6.18 5.52
CA LEU A 92 18.75 -7.14 4.43
C LEU A 92 18.74 -6.44 3.08
N TYR A 93 17.90 -5.42 2.90
CA TYR A 93 17.83 -4.69 1.63
C TYR A 93 19.16 -4.00 1.29
N HIS A 94 19.77 -3.31 2.24
CA HIS A 94 21.06 -2.64 2.03
C HIS A 94 22.27 -3.58 2.04
N SER A 95 22.09 -4.83 2.52
CA SER A 95 23.13 -5.86 2.50
C SER A 95 22.92 -6.89 1.39
N ILE A 96 22.00 -6.67 0.45
CA ILE A 96 21.59 -7.71 -0.51
C ILE A 96 22.76 -8.25 -1.31
N ASP A 97 23.69 -7.41 -1.77
CA ASP A 97 24.84 -7.86 -2.56
C ASP A 97 25.80 -8.76 -1.76
N GLN A 98 25.84 -8.61 -0.44
CA GLN A 98 26.69 -9.41 0.45
C GLN A 98 26.03 -10.72 0.88
N LEU A 99 24.70 -10.77 0.85
CA LEU A 99 23.89 -11.89 1.33
C LEU A 99 23.28 -12.70 0.17
N ALA A 100 23.28 -12.15 -1.04
CA ALA A 100 22.78 -12.79 -2.24
C ALA A 100 23.58 -14.06 -2.53
N GLY A 101 22.88 -15.19 -2.65
CA GLY A 101 23.49 -16.48 -2.96
C GLY A 101 23.95 -17.32 -1.76
N LEU A 102 23.88 -16.79 -0.54
CA LEU A 102 24.06 -17.61 0.66
C LEU A 102 22.89 -18.60 0.78
N SER A 103 23.19 -19.84 1.17
CA SER A 103 22.21 -20.79 1.68
C SER A 103 21.69 -20.37 3.07
N ALA A 104 20.65 -21.04 3.56
CA ALA A 104 20.10 -20.77 4.89
C ALA A 104 21.14 -20.98 6.01
N ASP A 105 21.98 -22.01 5.89
CA ASP A 105 23.02 -22.30 6.88
C ASP A 105 24.16 -21.28 6.82
N GLU A 106 24.62 -20.92 5.62
CA GLU A 106 25.64 -19.88 5.44
C GLU A 106 25.16 -18.50 5.92
N LEU A 107 23.88 -18.17 5.67
CA LEU A 107 23.28 -16.96 6.21
C LEU A 107 23.28 -17.01 7.73
N ARG A 108 22.88 -18.13 8.34
CA ARG A 108 22.87 -18.29 9.81
C ARG A 108 24.27 -18.10 10.41
N ASP A 109 25.28 -18.69 9.79
CA ASP A 109 26.68 -18.59 10.21
C ASP A 109 27.22 -17.16 10.03
N ALA A 110 26.82 -16.46 8.97
CA ALA A 110 27.22 -15.08 8.68
C ALA A 110 26.63 -14.05 9.67
N LEU A 111 25.62 -14.41 10.47
CA LEU A 111 25.04 -13.49 11.47
C LEU A 111 25.97 -13.19 12.66
N GLY A 112 27.08 -13.92 12.79
CA GLY A 112 28.06 -13.75 13.87
C GLY A 112 27.42 -13.66 15.25
N GLU A 113 28.07 -13.00 16.20
CA GLU A 113 27.50 -12.79 17.55
C GLU A 113 26.76 -11.45 17.70
N SER A 114 27.00 -10.46 16.82
CA SER A 114 26.74 -9.04 17.16
C SER A 114 25.44 -8.40 16.65
N GLU A 115 24.94 -8.76 15.46
CA GLU A 115 23.80 -8.04 14.82
C GLU A 115 22.59 -8.93 14.54
N ASP A 116 21.39 -8.39 14.76
CA ASP A 116 20.12 -9.01 14.36
C ASP A 116 19.77 -8.65 12.91
N LEU A 117 18.94 -9.47 12.25
CA LEU A 117 18.52 -9.22 10.87
C LEU A 117 17.30 -8.30 10.81
N LEU A 118 17.30 -7.33 9.90
CA LEU A 118 16.14 -6.51 9.59
C LEU A 118 15.63 -6.78 8.17
N TYR A 119 14.37 -7.23 8.09
CA TYR A 119 13.60 -7.37 6.85
C TYR A 119 12.74 -6.11 6.64
N ASP A 120 13.22 -5.20 5.81
CA ASP A 120 12.69 -3.84 5.58
C ASP A 120 12.10 -3.63 4.17
N PHE A 121 11.97 -4.70 3.38
CA PHE A 121 11.46 -4.65 2.01
C PHE A 121 10.15 -5.45 1.83
N PRO A 122 9.20 -5.01 1.00
CA PRO A 122 7.92 -5.69 0.78
C PRO A 122 7.97 -6.73 -0.35
N GLY A 123 9.04 -7.51 -0.42
CA GLY A 123 9.28 -8.51 -1.46
C GLY A 123 10.37 -9.50 -1.05
N PRO A 124 10.53 -10.63 -1.75
CA PRO A 124 11.54 -11.63 -1.42
C PRO A 124 12.95 -11.07 -1.66
N LEU A 125 13.70 -10.84 -0.58
CA LEU A 125 15.06 -10.28 -0.66
C LEU A 125 16.18 -11.32 -0.84
N ILE A 126 15.96 -12.56 -0.42
CA ILE A 126 17.03 -13.56 -0.39
C ILE A 126 16.75 -14.65 -1.42
N THR A 127 17.76 -14.99 -2.23
CA THR A 127 17.64 -15.89 -3.37
C THR A 127 17.02 -17.24 -2.99
N PHE A 128 17.45 -17.86 -1.88
CA PHE A 128 16.89 -19.14 -1.45
C PHE A 128 15.40 -19.08 -1.13
N MET A 129 14.89 -17.92 -0.69
CA MET A 129 13.45 -17.78 -0.47
C MET A 129 12.67 -17.99 -1.77
N SER A 130 13.26 -17.67 -2.93
CA SER A 130 12.62 -17.86 -4.23
C SER A 130 12.99 -19.19 -4.91
N SER A 131 14.13 -19.80 -4.58
CA SER A 131 14.57 -21.07 -5.19
C SER A 131 14.23 -22.32 -4.38
N GLU A 132 14.13 -22.23 -3.06
CA GLU A 132 13.96 -23.38 -2.17
C GLU A 132 12.58 -23.42 -1.48
N ILE A 133 11.91 -22.26 -1.39
CA ILE A 133 10.60 -22.14 -0.73
C ILE A 133 9.52 -21.94 -1.79
N ASN A 134 8.43 -22.71 -1.69
CA ASN A 134 7.21 -22.37 -2.40
C ASN A 134 6.56 -21.14 -1.73
N LEU A 135 6.98 -19.95 -2.18
CA LEU A 135 6.56 -18.67 -1.58
C LEU A 135 5.05 -18.48 -1.56
N GLY A 136 4.32 -18.91 -2.60
CA GLY A 136 2.85 -18.77 -2.62
C GLY A 136 2.19 -19.54 -1.49
N SER A 137 2.59 -20.81 -1.29
CA SER A 137 2.10 -21.64 -0.18
C SER A 137 2.55 -21.10 1.18
N ALA A 138 3.80 -20.65 1.30
CA ALA A 138 4.35 -20.11 2.54
C ALA A 138 3.67 -18.79 2.95
N LEU A 139 3.39 -17.90 1.99
CA LEU A 139 2.64 -16.66 2.21
C LEU A 139 1.20 -16.96 2.63
N THR A 140 0.52 -17.89 1.95
CA THR A 140 -0.85 -18.29 2.30
C THR A 140 -0.90 -18.86 3.72
N ALA A 141 0.05 -19.72 4.09
CA ALA A 141 0.15 -20.30 5.42
C ALA A 141 0.41 -19.21 6.48
N ALA A 142 1.38 -18.31 6.25
CA ALA A 142 1.66 -17.19 7.14
C ALA A 142 0.45 -16.24 7.29
N TRP A 143 -0.26 -15.96 6.19
CA TRP A 143 -1.44 -15.09 6.17
C TRP A 143 -2.59 -15.66 7.01
N SER A 144 -2.83 -16.96 6.93
CA SER A 144 -3.85 -17.64 7.74
C SER A 144 -3.61 -17.55 9.25
N LYS A 145 -2.37 -17.26 9.66
CA LYS A 145 -1.96 -17.11 11.06
C LYS A 145 -2.01 -15.67 11.53
N VAL A 146 -2.29 -14.68 10.70
CA VAL A 146 -2.33 -13.28 11.15
C VAL A 146 -3.38 -13.12 12.26
N ASN A 147 -2.98 -12.48 13.35
CA ASN A 147 -3.78 -12.34 14.57
C ASN A 147 -4.79 -11.19 14.47
N TRP A 148 -5.68 -11.23 13.47
CA TRP A 148 -6.69 -10.19 13.26
C TRP A 148 -7.57 -9.95 14.49
N SER A 149 -7.92 -8.69 14.73
CA SER A 149 -8.88 -8.29 15.77
C SER A 149 -10.28 -8.88 15.49
N ALA A 150 -11.08 -9.04 16.54
CA ALA A 150 -12.43 -9.58 16.40
C ALA A 150 -13.31 -8.68 15.51
N ALA A 151 -13.19 -7.36 15.63
CA ALA A 151 -13.94 -6.39 14.83
C ALA A 151 -13.65 -6.54 13.32
N VAL A 152 -12.39 -6.74 12.93
CA VAL A 152 -11.99 -6.98 11.54
C VAL A 152 -12.61 -8.29 11.02
N LEU A 153 -12.52 -9.38 11.79
CA LEU A 153 -13.08 -10.67 11.39
C LEU A 153 -14.61 -10.62 11.27
N GLU A 154 -15.28 -9.92 12.19
CA GLU A 154 -16.74 -9.72 12.14
C GLU A 154 -17.16 -8.91 10.92
N ALA A 155 -16.47 -7.81 10.62
CA ALA A 155 -16.74 -6.98 9.44
C ALA A 155 -16.58 -7.78 8.14
N VAL A 156 -15.52 -8.59 8.03
CA VAL A 156 -15.33 -9.50 6.89
C VAL A 156 -16.49 -10.50 6.79
N GLY A 157 -16.92 -11.08 7.92
CA GLY A 157 -18.06 -11.98 7.97
C GLY A 157 -19.37 -11.31 7.54
N CYS A 158 -19.60 -10.06 7.92
CA CYS A 158 -20.76 -9.27 7.50
C CYS A 158 -20.81 -9.08 5.98
N ILE A 159 -19.69 -8.76 5.35
CA ILE A 159 -19.62 -8.63 3.89
C ILE A 159 -19.73 -9.98 3.19
N GLY A 160 -19.06 -11.02 3.70
CA GLY A 160 -19.13 -12.37 3.14
C GLY A 160 -20.51 -13.04 3.21
N ARG A 161 -21.41 -12.55 4.06
CA ARG A 161 -22.84 -12.96 4.05
C ARG A 161 -23.65 -12.28 2.95
N ARG A 162 -23.17 -11.17 2.40
CA ARG A 162 -23.87 -10.40 1.36
C ARG A 162 -23.46 -10.79 -0.05
N ILE A 163 -22.20 -11.19 -0.23
CA ILE A 163 -21.63 -11.55 -1.54
C ILE A 163 -20.73 -12.78 -1.42
N ASP A 164 -20.61 -13.54 -2.51
CA ASP A 164 -19.72 -14.70 -2.57
C ASP A 164 -18.26 -14.27 -2.84
N LEU A 165 -17.48 -14.05 -1.78
CA LEU A 165 -16.11 -13.52 -1.86
C LEU A 165 -15.21 -14.33 -2.83
N PRO A 166 -15.12 -15.68 -2.76
CA PRO A 166 -14.29 -16.46 -3.67
C PRO A 166 -14.59 -16.31 -5.17
N THR A 167 -15.77 -15.82 -5.55
CA THR A 167 -16.15 -15.64 -6.96
C THR A 167 -16.28 -14.18 -7.37
N CYS A 168 -16.21 -13.23 -6.42
CA CYS A 168 -16.40 -11.82 -6.68
C CYS A 168 -15.20 -11.16 -7.37
N THR A 169 -15.50 -10.02 -8.00
CA THR A 169 -14.51 -9.09 -8.52
C THR A 169 -14.33 -7.97 -7.51
N ALA A 170 -13.13 -7.85 -6.95
CA ALA A 170 -12.81 -6.75 -6.06
C ALA A 170 -12.22 -5.57 -6.84
N VAL A 171 -12.51 -4.37 -6.37
CA VAL A 171 -11.95 -3.12 -6.85
C VAL A 171 -11.39 -2.36 -5.66
N HIS A 172 -10.14 -1.95 -5.76
CA HIS A 172 -9.51 -1.08 -4.77
C HIS A 172 -9.36 0.32 -5.36
N VAL A 173 -10.12 1.28 -4.83
CA VAL A 173 -10.08 2.68 -5.28
C VAL A 173 -9.51 3.53 -4.16
N ARG A 174 -8.25 3.96 -4.32
CA ARG A 174 -7.54 4.81 -3.35
C ARG A 174 -7.74 6.29 -3.68
N ARG A 175 -8.27 7.06 -2.75
CA ARG A 175 -8.61 8.49 -2.94
C ARG A 175 -8.30 9.37 -1.74
N GLY A 176 -8.70 9.00 -0.53
CA GLY A 176 -8.66 9.84 0.67
C GLY A 176 -7.27 10.44 0.92
N ASP A 177 -6.25 9.61 1.13
CA ASP A 177 -4.90 10.11 1.38
C ASP A 177 -4.36 10.94 0.21
N ILE A 178 -4.68 10.55 -1.03
CA ILE A 178 -4.30 11.30 -2.23
C ILE A 178 -4.96 12.69 -2.27
N LEU A 179 -6.26 12.78 -1.97
CA LEU A 179 -7.00 14.03 -1.99
C LEU A 179 -6.62 14.94 -0.83
N ASP A 180 -6.28 14.37 0.33
CA ASP A 180 -5.73 15.12 1.45
C ASP A 180 -4.36 15.70 1.12
N VAL A 181 -3.47 14.93 0.47
CA VAL A 181 -2.17 15.45 -0.02
C VAL A 181 -2.39 16.62 -0.98
N VAL A 182 -3.26 16.46 -1.98
CA VAL A 182 -3.51 17.52 -2.99
C VAL A 182 -4.03 18.80 -2.34
N ASN A 183 -4.98 18.68 -1.41
CA ASN A 183 -5.65 19.85 -0.82
C ASN A 183 -4.88 20.48 0.35
N ARG A 184 -4.18 19.68 1.17
CA ARG A 184 -3.63 20.13 2.46
C ARG A 184 -2.12 20.18 2.53
N ALA A 185 -1.40 19.45 1.66
CA ALA A 185 0.06 19.50 1.69
C ALA A 185 0.57 20.89 1.27
N ASP A 186 1.68 21.33 1.85
CA ASP A 186 2.33 22.54 1.40
C ASP A 186 2.81 22.40 -0.07
N LEU A 187 2.99 23.55 -0.74
CA LEU A 187 3.40 23.55 -2.15
C LEU A 187 4.78 22.93 -2.37
N GLU A 188 5.69 23.05 -1.40
CA GLU A 188 7.04 22.54 -1.52
C GLU A 188 7.03 21.00 -1.56
N HIS A 189 6.23 20.36 -0.71
CA HIS A 189 6.00 18.93 -0.76
C HIS A 189 5.46 18.48 -2.12
N LEU A 190 4.45 19.18 -2.66
CA LEU A 190 3.87 18.84 -3.97
C LEU A 190 4.87 19.03 -5.12
N VAL A 191 5.73 20.05 -5.03
CA VAL A 191 6.81 20.31 -5.99
C VAL A 191 7.91 19.24 -5.90
N ASN A 192 8.30 18.86 -4.68
CA ASN A 192 9.34 17.88 -4.38
C ASN A 192 8.77 16.44 -4.42
N ASP A 193 8.27 16.04 -5.59
CA ASP A 193 7.72 14.72 -5.92
C ASP A 193 6.35 14.35 -5.33
N GLY A 194 5.77 15.12 -4.40
CA GLY A 194 4.47 14.80 -3.81
C GLY A 194 3.37 14.60 -4.87
N MET A 195 3.31 15.50 -5.87
CA MET A 195 2.33 15.36 -6.97
C MET A 195 2.67 14.22 -7.94
N VAL A 196 3.95 13.93 -8.17
CA VAL A 196 4.38 12.77 -8.98
C VAL A 196 3.90 11.48 -8.31
N GLN A 197 4.10 11.34 -7.00
CA GLN A 197 3.64 10.18 -6.24
C GLN A 197 2.10 10.06 -6.25
N VAL A 198 1.38 11.18 -6.16
CA VAL A 198 -0.09 11.21 -6.32
C VAL A 198 -0.48 10.64 -7.69
N LEU A 199 0.08 11.15 -8.78
CA LEU A 199 -0.29 10.74 -10.15
C LEU A 199 0.10 9.30 -10.49
N GLN A 200 1.14 8.75 -9.86
CA GLN A 200 1.52 7.34 -10.00
C GLN A 200 0.55 6.39 -9.29
N ARG A 201 -0.13 6.85 -8.23
CA ARG A 201 -1.01 6.02 -7.38
C ARG A 201 -2.50 6.26 -7.67
N TYR A 202 -2.86 7.42 -8.21
CA TYR A 202 -4.22 7.75 -8.55
C TYR A 202 -4.67 7.03 -9.81
N THR A 203 -5.93 6.59 -9.84
CA THR A 203 -6.55 6.00 -11.01
C THR A 203 -7.96 6.56 -11.15
N PRO A 204 -8.33 7.07 -12.34
CA PRO A 204 -9.63 7.67 -12.54
C PRO A 204 -10.72 6.61 -12.51
N LEU A 205 -11.92 6.98 -12.03
CA LEU A 205 -12.98 5.98 -11.84
C LEU A 205 -13.43 5.32 -13.15
N ALA A 206 -13.35 6.08 -14.25
CA ALA A 206 -13.69 5.59 -15.59
C ALA A 206 -12.84 4.39 -16.01
N ALA A 207 -11.55 4.37 -15.65
CA ALA A 207 -10.64 3.26 -15.98
C ALA A 207 -11.09 1.96 -15.30
N PHE A 208 -11.52 2.03 -14.03
CA PHE A 208 -12.08 0.87 -13.33
C PHE A 208 -13.35 0.35 -14.01
N PHE A 209 -14.27 1.26 -14.36
CA PHE A 209 -15.51 0.87 -15.06
C PHE A 209 -15.23 0.21 -16.41
N GLN A 210 -14.36 0.81 -17.22
CA GLN A 210 -13.97 0.26 -18.52
C GLN A 210 -13.38 -1.14 -18.37
N GLN A 211 -12.51 -1.36 -17.37
CA GLN A 211 -11.87 -2.64 -17.16
C GLN A 211 -12.85 -3.73 -16.72
N ILE A 212 -13.79 -3.39 -15.83
CA ILE A 212 -14.86 -4.31 -15.40
C ILE A 212 -15.76 -4.67 -16.58
N ASP A 213 -16.20 -3.67 -17.34
CA ASP A 213 -17.09 -3.88 -18.48
C ASP A 213 -16.43 -4.74 -19.57
N ALA A 214 -15.14 -4.50 -19.83
CA ALA A 214 -14.34 -5.29 -20.77
C ALA A 214 -14.15 -6.75 -20.31
N SER A 215 -14.09 -6.99 -19.00
CA SER A 215 -13.93 -8.34 -18.45
C SER A 215 -15.16 -9.24 -18.61
N ARG A 216 -16.33 -8.66 -18.92
CA ARG A 216 -17.64 -9.33 -19.02
C ARG A 216 -18.00 -10.17 -17.78
N GLN A 217 -17.46 -9.81 -16.61
CA GLN A 217 -17.75 -10.54 -15.38
C GLN A 217 -19.16 -10.21 -14.86
N LEU A 218 -19.94 -11.25 -14.61
CA LEU A 218 -21.34 -11.16 -14.18
C LEU A 218 -21.52 -11.35 -12.65
N GLY A 219 -20.44 -11.54 -11.91
CA GLY A 219 -20.48 -11.77 -10.46
C GLY A 219 -20.69 -10.51 -9.62
N ASP A 220 -20.66 -10.67 -8.31
CA ASP A 220 -20.69 -9.55 -7.36
C ASP A 220 -19.41 -8.71 -7.43
N ILE A 221 -19.54 -7.45 -7.05
CA ILE A 221 -18.45 -6.47 -7.01
C ILE A 221 -18.22 -6.05 -5.56
N LEU A 222 -17.00 -6.30 -5.09
CA LEU A 222 -16.51 -5.78 -3.82
C LEU A 222 -15.78 -4.46 -4.08
N VAL A 223 -16.19 -3.37 -3.44
CA VAL A 223 -15.55 -2.05 -3.55
C VAL A 223 -14.86 -1.73 -2.23
N CYS A 224 -13.53 -1.77 -2.24
CA CYS A 224 -12.67 -1.35 -1.13
C CYS A 224 -12.19 0.07 -1.38
N THR A 225 -12.63 1.00 -0.55
CA THR A 225 -12.37 2.44 -0.65
C THR A 225 -12.76 3.13 0.64
N GLU A 226 -12.18 4.29 0.86
CA GLU A 226 -12.47 5.25 1.91
C GLU A 226 -13.50 6.31 1.47
N ASP A 227 -13.86 6.35 0.18
CA ASP A 227 -14.78 7.33 -0.40
C ASP A 227 -16.18 6.73 -0.61
N ALA A 228 -17.16 7.20 0.17
CA ALA A 228 -18.55 6.74 0.05
C ALA A 228 -19.20 7.09 -1.31
N ASP A 229 -18.73 8.14 -1.99
CA ASP A 229 -19.22 8.47 -3.33
C ASP A 229 -18.83 7.40 -4.35
N VAL A 230 -17.64 6.84 -4.24
CA VAL A 230 -17.18 5.74 -5.09
C VAL A 230 -18.15 4.56 -4.98
N VAL A 231 -18.48 4.13 -3.77
CA VAL A 231 -19.42 3.01 -3.55
C VAL A 231 -20.79 3.30 -4.17
N ARG A 232 -21.29 4.54 -4.02
CA ARG A 232 -22.53 4.99 -4.64
C ARG A 232 -22.47 4.89 -6.17
N ARG A 233 -21.41 5.39 -6.79
CA ARG A 233 -21.25 5.36 -8.26
C ARG A 233 -21.15 3.94 -8.81
N PHE A 234 -20.49 3.04 -8.10
CA PHE A 234 -20.48 1.60 -8.43
C PHE A 234 -21.89 0.99 -8.32
N ALA A 235 -22.60 1.29 -7.25
CA ALA A 235 -23.96 0.78 -7.03
C ALA A 235 -24.96 1.30 -8.06
N ASP A 236 -24.84 2.55 -8.49
CA ASP A 236 -25.67 3.15 -9.54
C ASP A 236 -25.38 2.52 -10.92
N ARG A 237 -24.12 2.18 -11.20
CA ARG A 237 -23.73 1.56 -12.48
C ARG A 237 -24.06 0.07 -12.58
N TYR A 238 -23.77 -0.70 -11.53
CA TYR A 238 -23.84 -2.18 -11.56
C TYR A 238 -25.01 -2.76 -10.77
N GLY A 239 -25.73 -1.93 -10.03
CA GLY A 239 -26.87 -2.31 -9.19
C GLY A 239 -26.47 -2.54 -7.74
N ARG A 240 -27.21 -1.92 -6.81
CA ARG A 240 -26.99 -1.99 -5.35
C ARG A 240 -26.91 -3.41 -4.78
N ALA A 241 -27.66 -4.35 -5.36
CA ALA A 241 -27.68 -5.74 -4.90
C ALA A 241 -26.35 -6.48 -5.18
N ARG A 242 -25.60 -6.05 -6.21
CA ARG A 242 -24.34 -6.66 -6.64
C ARG A 242 -23.11 -6.01 -6.02
N VAL A 243 -23.27 -4.87 -5.35
CA VAL A 243 -22.15 -4.09 -4.81
C VAL A 243 -22.11 -4.21 -3.29
N ALA A 244 -20.98 -4.67 -2.77
CA ALA A 244 -20.69 -4.64 -1.34
C ALA A 244 -19.43 -3.82 -1.06
N SER A 245 -19.37 -3.23 0.13
CA SER A 245 -18.24 -2.44 0.61
C SER A 245 -18.26 -2.43 2.14
N SER A 246 -17.10 -2.22 2.76
CA SER A 246 -17.01 -1.96 4.19
C SER A 246 -17.57 -0.59 4.57
N ILE A 247 -17.73 0.35 3.61
CA ILE A 247 -18.37 1.65 3.83
C ILE A 247 -19.78 1.46 4.40
N GLY A 248 -20.06 2.16 5.51
CA GLY A 248 -21.30 2.05 6.28
C GLY A 248 -21.25 1.08 7.46
N LEU A 249 -20.17 0.30 7.60
CA LEU A 249 -19.86 -0.39 8.85
C LEU A 249 -19.21 0.59 9.85
N ASP A 250 -19.56 0.44 11.13
CA ASP A 250 -18.97 1.18 12.24
C ASP A 250 -17.56 0.63 12.55
N LEU A 251 -16.57 1.19 11.86
CA LEU A 251 -15.18 0.78 11.92
C LEU A 251 -14.29 2.01 12.01
N THR A 252 -13.25 1.94 12.85
CA THR A 252 -12.14 2.90 12.80
C THR A 252 -11.43 2.83 11.44
N GLU A 253 -10.64 3.85 11.11
CA GLU A 253 -9.87 3.88 9.86
C GLU A 253 -8.90 2.67 9.77
N ASN A 254 -8.27 2.31 10.89
CA ASN A 254 -7.39 1.15 11.00
C ASN A 254 -8.13 -0.17 10.80
N GLN A 255 -9.29 -0.34 11.44
CA GLN A 255 -10.15 -1.52 11.26
C GLN A 255 -10.63 -1.64 9.81
N ARG A 256 -11.00 -0.52 9.16
CA ARG A 256 -11.45 -0.50 7.77
C ARG A 256 -10.32 -0.89 6.82
N ALA A 257 -9.13 -0.33 6.98
CA ALA A 257 -7.96 -0.70 6.18
C ALA A 257 -7.62 -2.20 6.32
N ALA A 258 -7.65 -2.73 7.55
CA ALA A 258 -7.43 -4.16 7.78
C ALA A 258 -8.53 -5.05 7.19
N THR A 259 -9.79 -4.64 7.32
CA THR A 259 -10.97 -5.31 6.75
C THR A 259 -10.88 -5.36 5.24
N ASP A 260 -10.62 -4.22 4.59
CA ASP A 260 -10.51 -4.13 3.14
C ASP A 260 -9.36 -4.98 2.60
N LEU A 261 -8.21 -5.00 3.27
CA LEU A 261 -7.08 -5.85 2.87
C LEU A 261 -7.46 -7.34 2.91
N LEU A 262 -8.14 -7.76 3.99
CA LEU A 262 -8.59 -9.15 4.16
C LEU A 262 -9.73 -9.53 3.22
N LEU A 263 -10.61 -8.59 2.86
CA LEU A 263 -11.65 -8.79 1.86
C LEU A 263 -11.06 -8.93 0.45
N LEU A 264 -10.11 -8.07 0.08
CA LEU A 264 -9.38 -8.17 -1.20
C LEU A 264 -8.70 -9.53 -1.33
N SER A 265 -8.08 -10.03 -0.25
CA SER A 265 -7.41 -11.33 -0.24
C SER A 265 -8.37 -12.54 -0.30
N LYS A 266 -9.68 -12.32 -0.35
CA LYS A 266 -10.67 -13.39 -0.49
C LYS A 266 -11.35 -13.37 -1.86
N ALA A 267 -11.09 -12.34 -2.65
CA ALA A 267 -11.66 -12.17 -3.98
C ALA A 267 -10.99 -13.10 -5.00
N ARG A 268 -11.71 -13.44 -6.07
CA ARG A 268 -11.14 -14.14 -7.23
C ARG A 268 -10.11 -13.28 -7.96
N GLN A 269 -10.43 -12.00 -8.07
CA GLN A 269 -9.72 -11.04 -8.90
C GLN A 269 -9.79 -9.66 -8.26
N ILE A 270 -8.70 -8.91 -8.41
CA ILE A 270 -8.57 -7.55 -7.89
C ILE A 270 -8.25 -6.62 -9.05
N PHE A 271 -9.09 -5.61 -9.27
CA PHE A 271 -8.76 -4.43 -10.05
C PHE A 271 -8.19 -3.35 -9.13
N ALA A 272 -6.99 -2.89 -9.44
CA ALA A 272 -6.23 -1.99 -8.58
C ALA A 272 -5.56 -0.89 -9.39
N PRO A 273 -5.16 0.22 -8.73
CA PRO A 273 -4.29 1.21 -9.35
C PRO A 273 -2.99 0.58 -9.84
N ALA A 274 -2.34 1.24 -10.81
CA ALA A 274 -1.07 0.79 -11.38
C ALA A 274 0.01 0.47 -10.32
N VAL A 275 0.05 1.27 -9.25
CA VAL A 275 0.99 1.10 -8.13
C VAL A 275 0.23 1.04 -6.81
N SER A 276 0.05 -0.17 -6.27
CA SER A 276 -0.61 -0.40 -4.97
C SER A 276 -0.06 -1.63 -4.26
N PHE A 277 0.83 -1.43 -3.30
CA PHE A 277 1.30 -2.53 -2.42
C PHE A 277 0.19 -3.11 -1.54
N PHE A 278 -0.88 -2.35 -1.29
CA PHE A 278 -2.07 -2.83 -0.58
C PHE A 278 -2.76 -3.95 -1.38
N SER A 279 -3.02 -3.71 -2.66
CA SER A 279 -3.61 -4.71 -3.57
C SER A 279 -2.64 -5.84 -3.89
N HIS A 280 -1.34 -5.51 -4.02
CA HIS A 280 -0.30 -6.52 -4.24
C HIS A 280 -0.20 -7.50 -3.05
N CYS A 281 -0.25 -6.99 -1.81
CA CYS A 281 -0.29 -7.82 -0.61
C CYS A 281 -1.45 -8.81 -0.65
N ALA A 282 -2.67 -8.30 -0.88
CA ALA A 282 -3.86 -9.14 -0.97
C ALA A 282 -3.74 -10.22 -2.05
N ALA A 283 -3.23 -9.88 -3.24
CA ALA A 283 -3.05 -10.84 -4.33
C ALA A 283 -1.99 -11.91 -4.00
N ALA A 284 -0.85 -11.48 -3.44
CA ALA A 284 0.28 -12.36 -3.13
C ALA A 284 -0.08 -13.46 -2.11
N VAL A 285 -0.97 -13.16 -1.15
CA VAL A 285 -1.37 -14.10 -0.09
C VAL A 285 -2.58 -14.98 -0.41
N SER A 286 -3.25 -14.74 -1.54
CA SER A 286 -4.54 -15.39 -1.87
C SER A 286 -4.60 -16.04 -3.24
N GLY A 287 -3.61 -15.81 -4.10
CA GLY A 287 -3.64 -16.24 -5.50
C GLY A 287 -4.67 -15.49 -6.34
N ALA A 288 -5.32 -14.45 -5.80
CA ALA A 288 -6.23 -13.62 -6.56
C ALA A 288 -5.52 -13.03 -7.78
N ARG A 289 -6.21 -13.02 -8.93
CA ARG A 289 -5.66 -12.39 -10.13
C ARG A 289 -5.63 -10.87 -9.93
N LEU A 290 -4.45 -10.30 -9.75
CA LEU A 290 -4.29 -8.84 -9.78
C LEU A 290 -4.27 -8.37 -11.23
N VAL A 291 -5.14 -7.41 -11.55
CA VAL A 291 -5.10 -6.73 -12.85
C VAL A 291 -5.07 -5.24 -12.58
N ASN A 292 -3.93 -4.62 -12.89
CA ASN A 292 -3.76 -3.19 -12.75
C ASN A 292 -4.54 -2.46 -13.84
N THR A 293 -5.13 -1.33 -13.49
CA THR A 293 -5.74 -0.42 -14.45
C THR A 293 -4.68 0.20 -15.36
N ALA A 294 -5.08 0.62 -16.55
CA ALA A 294 -4.23 1.43 -17.40
C ALA A 294 -3.90 2.76 -16.72
N TRP A 295 -2.71 3.29 -17.00
CA TRP A 295 -2.32 4.59 -16.49
C TRP A 295 -2.86 5.69 -17.40
N GLU A 296 -4.02 6.24 -17.03
CA GLU A 296 -4.72 7.27 -17.81
C GLU A 296 -4.40 8.67 -17.28
N LEU A 297 -3.20 9.15 -17.59
CA LEU A 297 -2.66 10.37 -16.99
C LEU A 297 -3.50 11.64 -17.25
N GLU A 298 -4.02 11.83 -18.47
CA GLU A 298 -4.91 12.96 -18.80
C GLU A 298 -6.19 12.93 -17.94
N ALA A 299 -6.82 11.76 -17.80
CA ALA A 299 -8.03 11.60 -16.99
C ALA A 299 -7.74 11.70 -15.49
N SER A 300 -6.59 11.19 -15.02
CA SER A 300 -6.13 11.35 -13.64
C SER A 300 -5.99 12.83 -13.27
N VAL A 301 -5.29 13.62 -14.09
CA VAL A 301 -5.11 15.06 -13.85
C VAL A 301 -6.47 15.77 -13.84
N ALA A 302 -7.33 15.50 -14.82
CA ALA A 302 -8.65 16.12 -14.89
C ALA A 302 -9.52 15.82 -13.65
N GLU A 303 -9.55 14.57 -13.18
CA GLU A 303 -10.35 14.20 -12.01
C GLU A 303 -9.75 14.76 -10.71
N ILE A 304 -8.42 14.72 -10.54
CA ILE A 304 -7.75 15.32 -9.37
C ILE A 304 -8.04 16.82 -9.29
N LEU A 305 -7.90 17.56 -10.40
CA LEU A 305 -8.17 19.01 -10.42
C LEU A 305 -9.64 19.35 -10.19
N ALA A 306 -10.56 18.41 -10.45
CA ALA A 306 -11.97 18.56 -10.09
C ALA A 306 -12.21 18.50 -8.57
N PHE A 307 -11.33 17.85 -7.81
CA PHE A 307 -11.40 17.74 -6.34
C PHE A 307 -10.65 18.83 -5.58
N VAL A 308 -9.89 19.68 -6.27
CA VAL A 308 -9.18 20.78 -5.62
C VAL A 308 -10.18 21.79 -5.06
N ASP A 309 -10.02 22.16 -3.80
CA ASP A 309 -10.85 23.21 -3.18
C ASP A 309 -10.74 24.52 -3.97
N ARG A 310 -11.90 25.03 -4.40
CA ARG A 310 -12.03 26.22 -5.24
C ARG A 310 -12.23 27.50 -4.43
N SER A 311 -12.16 27.43 -3.10
CA SER A 311 -12.24 28.60 -2.22
C SER A 311 -11.08 29.57 -2.43
N ASP A 312 -9.90 29.07 -2.86
CA ASP A 312 -8.71 29.87 -3.18
C ASP A 312 -8.27 29.68 -4.64
N ALA A 313 -8.60 30.66 -5.48
CA ALA A 313 -8.23 30.67 -6.89
C ALA A 313 -6.70 30.66 -7.13
N LYS A 314 -5.91 31.23 -6.22
CA LYS A 314 -4.44 31.18 -6.31
C LYS A 314 -3.95 29.76 -6.07
N ARG A 315 -4.45 29.10 -5.03
CA ARG A 315 -4.10 27.70 -4.72
C ARG A 315 -4.49 26.75 -5.86
N VAL A 316 -5.67 26.92 -6.45
CA VAL A 316 -6.10 26.17 -7.64
C VAL A 316 -5.10 26.33 -8.78
N ARG A 317 -4.73 27.58 -9.11
CA ARG A 317 -3.75 27.87 -10.18
C ARG A 317 -2.41 27.19 -9.91
N GLN A 318 -1.93 27.24 -8.67
CA GLN A 318 -0.65 26.63 -8.26
C GLN A 318 -0.68 25.10 -8.32
N ILE A 319 -1.74 24.45 -7.80
CA ILE A 319 -1.90 23.00 -7.89
C ILE A 319 -2.00 22.56 -9.34
N SER A 320 -2.76 23.28 -10.18
CA SER A 320 -2.86 22.98 -11.62
C SER A 320 -1.49 23.02 -12.30
N ALA A 321 -0.69 24.06 -12.06
CA ALA A 321 0.67 24.14 -12.60
C ALA A 321 1.53 22.93 -12.19
N ILE A 322 1.50 22.58 -10.90
CA ILE A 322 2.26 21.44 -10.36
C ILE A 322 1.78 20.10 -10.93
N ALA A 323 0.46 19.88 -11.01
CA ALA A 323 -0.13 18.66 -11.56
C ALA A 323 0.24 18.45 -13.02
N TYR A 324 0.13 19.48 -13.85
CA TYR A 324 0.52 19.41 -15.25
C TYR A 324 2.03 19.25 -15.44
N ALA A 325 2.86 19.94 -14.66
CA ALA A 325 4.31 19.75 -14.72
C ALA A 325 4.74 18.33 -14.28
N ALA A 326 4.13 17.78 -13.23
CA ALA A 326 4.37 16.42 -12.78
C ALA A 326 3.92 15.39 -13.84
N ALA A 327 2.75 15.61 -14.45
CA ALA A 327 2.27 14.77 -15.55
C ALA A 327 3.21 14.82 -16.76
N SER A 328 3.75 15.99 -17.10
CA SER A 328 4.76 16.15 -18.16
C SER A 328 6.02 15.29 -17.88
N ARG A 329 6.52 15.31 -16.65
CA ARG A 329 7.68 14.50 -16.22
C ARG A 329 7.39 13.00 -16.30
N LEU A 330 6.18 12.57 -15.96
CA LEU A 330 5.79 11.17 -16.04
C LEU A 330 5.61 10.67 -17.48
N ALA A 331 5.12 11.53 -18.37
CA ALA A 331 4.91 11.20 -19.78
C ALA A 331 6.21 11.26 -20.62
N SER A 332 7.23 12.01 -20.21
CA SER A 332 8.38 12.34 -21.07
C SER A 332 9.16 11.14 -21.62
N GLY A 333 9.17 10.01 -20.90
CA GLY A 333 9.83 8.78 -21.34
C GLY A 333 8.97 7.88 -22.24
N GLN A 334 7.65 8.12 -22.33
CA GLN A 334 6.70 7.23 -22.99
C GLN A 334 5.94 7.91 -24.15
N ASP A 335 5.56 9.17 -23.97
CA ASP A 335 4.81 9.99 -24.93
C ASP A 335 5.30 11.45 -24.88
N PRO A 336 6.32 11.81 -25.69
CA PRO A 336 6.89 13.15 -25.71
C PRO A 336 5.89 14.24 -26.11
N ASP A 337 4.94 13.93 -26.99
CA ASP A 337 3.94 14.90 -27.46
C ASP A 337 2.95 15.22 -26.35
N LEU A 338 2.47 14.20 -25.63
CA LEU A 338 1.66 14.38 -24.42
C LEU A 338 2.43 15.15 -23.34
N ALA A 339 3.72 14.84 -23.14
CA ALA A 339 4.55 15.56 -22.19
C ALA A 339 4.68 17.06 -22.53
N LEU A 340 4.80 17.41 -23.81
CA LEU A 340 4.83 18.80 -24.27
C LEU A 340 3.49 19.52 -24.06
N ARG A 341 2.36 18.84 -24.31
CA ARG A 341 1.02 19.40 -24.05
C ARG A 341 0.83 19.73 -22.57
N PHE A 342 1.18 18.79 -21.68
CA PHE A 342 1.11 19.03 -20.24
C PHE A 342 2.06 20.15 -19.79
N ARG A 343 3.27 20.23 -20.34
CA ARG A 343 4.21 21.31 -20.03
C ARG A 343 3.63 22.68 -20.38
N ALA A 344 3.07 22.81 -21.57
CA ALA A 344 2.44 24.05 -22.03
C ALA A 344 1.30 24.47 -21.09
N GLN A 345 0.40 23.52 -20.76
CA GLN A 345 -0.69 23.78 -19.80
C GLN A 345 -0.17 24.21 -18.43
N GLY A 346 0.85 23.54 -17.89
CA GLY A 346 1.47 23.93 -16.62
C GLY A 346 2.00 25.38 -16.64
N PHE A 347 2.66 25.77 -17.73
CA PHE A 347 3.20 27.12 -17.89
C PHE A 347 2.12 28.21 -17.99
N ASP A 348 0.98 27.91 -18.62
CA ASP A 348 -0.17 28.82 -18.66
C ASP A 348 -0.72 29.10 -17.24
N PHE A 349 -0.66 28.10 -16.35
CA PHE A 349 -1.03 28.28 -14.94
C PHE A 349 0.05 28.98 -14.12
N ASP A 350 1.28 28.47 -14.07
CA ASP A 350 2.38 29.11 -13.34
C ASP A 350 3.72 28.57 -13.85
N GLU A 351 4.40 29.34 -14.69
CA GLU A 351 5.69 28.96 -15.26
C GLU A 351 6.77 28.76 -14.19
N GLY A 352 6.78 29.58 -13.14
CA GLY A 352 7.78 29.52 -12.08
C GLY A 352 7.69 28.21 -11.31
N LEU A 353 6.50 27.83 -10.86
CA LEU A 353 6.28 26.55 -10.18
C LEU A 353 6.51 25.36 -11.11
N SER A 354 6.02 25.44 -12.35
CA SER A 354 6.17 24.35 -13.31
C SER A 354 7.64 24.03 -13.58
N ARG A 355 8.48 25.06 -13.75
CA ARG A 355 9.93 24.88 -13.92
C ARG A 355 10.55 24.15 -12.74
N ARG A 356 10.13 24.44 -11.51
CA ARG A 356 10.66 23.79 -10.29
C ARG A 356 10.35 22.29 -10.26
N VAL A 357 9.16 21.88 -10.69
CA VAL A 357 8.74 20.46 -10.76
C VAL A 357 9.49 19.69 -11.86
N LEU A 358 9.81 20.37 -12.96
CA LEU A 358 10.48 19.78 -14.12
C LEU A 358 12.00 19.62 -13.94
N VAL A 359 12.60 20.31 -12.97
CA VAL A 359 13.99 20.09 -12.60
C VAL A 359 14.08 18.77 -11.84
N GLU A 360 14.95 17.86 -12.26
CA GLU A 360 15.20 16.64 -11.51
C GLU A 360 15.61 17.01 -10.07
N PRO A 361 15.01 16.40 -9.04
CA PRO A 361 15.44 16.65 -7.68
C PRO A 361 16.92 16.30 -7.59
N GLN A 362 17.74 17.27 -7.18
CA GLN A 362 19.12 16.96 -6.79
C GLN A 362 19.03 15.97 -5.64
N PRO A 363 19.86 14.90 -5.62
CA PRO A 363 19.90 14.01 -4.48
C PRO A 363 20.16 14.85 -3.23
N ALA A 364 19.35 14.63 -2.18
CA ALA A 364 19.61 15.24 -0.89
C ALA A 364 20.97 14.74 -0.40
N ASP A 365 21.91 15.66 -0.20
CA ASP A 365 23.24 15.40 0.38
C ASP A 365 23.15 14.86 1.83
#